data_AF-A0A7L3WU44-F1
#
_entry.id   AF-A0A7L3WU44-F1
#
_cell.length_a   1.000
_cell.length_b   1.000
_cell.length_c   1.000
_cell.angle_alpha   90.00
_cell.angle_beta   90.00
_cell.angle_gamma   90.00
#
_symmetry.space_group_name_H-M   'P 1'
#
loop_
_entity.id
_entity.type
_entity.pdbx_description
1 polymer ?
#
loop_
_entity_poly.entity_id
_entity_poly.type
_entity_poly.pdbx_seq_one_letter_code
_entity_poly.pdbx_strand_id
1 'polypeptide(L)'
;VSNDPDSPQKAEKSLEPCLTWAQKEIPEEQHSQTPFYLGATTNPRQPNLTRSTLSDGLLAALKSSPFDFQGAQILSSPDKEAFDWVAVNYVLENFFKYDWQGQLVPSRKGLAGVLSMRRTSAQLTYKVGENQVPKEGVRLQLYGQTHNVHTYHSPCHGTAQLRNRLLSVLIHV
;
A
#
# COMPACT_ATOMS: atom_id res chain seq x y z
N VAL A 1 6.18 -9.26 6.79
CA VAL A 1 7.11 -10.29 6.29
C VAL A 1 8.39 -9.61 5.82
N SER A 2 9.42 -9.58 6.68
CA SER A 2 10.77 -9.23 6.23
C SER A 2 11.31 -10.46 5.52
N ASN A 3 11.98 -10.30 4.37
CA ASN A 3 12.82 -11.36 3.79
C ASN A 3 14.02 -11.57 4.73
N ASP A 4 13.77 -12.25 5.85
CA ASP A 4 14.79 -12.91 6.64
C ASP A 4 15.18 -14.16 5.84
N PRO A 5 16.41 -14.27 5.33
CA PRO A 5 16.85 -15.43 4.55
C PRO A 5 16.85 -16.74 5.36
N ASP A 6 16.58 -16.68 6.67
CA ASP A 6 16.68 -17.80 7.59
C ASP A 6 15.42 -18.67 7.76
N SER A 7 14.33 -18.46 7.02
CA SER A 7 13.43 -19.57 6.60
C SER A 7 12.14 -19.09 5.90
N PRO A 8 11.86 -19.59 4.68
CA PRO A 8 10.54 -19.53 4.05
C PRO A 8 9.38 -19.96 4.98
N GLN A 9 9.63 -20.98 5.80
CA GLN A 9 8.66 -21.54 6.76
C GLN A 9 8.24 -20.52 7.84
N LYS A 10 9.08 -19.54 8.17
CA LYS A 10 8.75 -18.50 9.16
C LYS A 10 7.79 -17.46 8.57
N ALA A 11 7.89 -17.17 7.27
CA ALA A 11 6.97 -16.28 6.57
C ALA A 11 5.57 -16.91 6.48
N GLU A 12 5.49 -18.18 6.10
CA GLU A 12 4.25 -18.97 6.08
C GLU A 12 3.56 -18.97 7.46
N LYS A 13 4.27 -19.42 8.51
CA LYS A 13 3.73 -19.45 9.88
C LYS A 13 3.33 -18.07 10.42
N SER A 14 3.88 -16.98 9.88
CA SER A 14 3.53 -15.63 10.31
C SER A 14 2.18 -15.15 9.77
N LEU A 15 1.68 -15.72 8.66
CA LEU A 15 0.41 -15.34 8.05
C LEU A 15 -0.77 -16.16 8.56
N GLU A 16 -0.52 -17.38 9.02
CA GLU A 16 -1.54 -18.31 9.54
C GLU A 16 -2.53 -17.70 10.54
N PRO A 17 -2.09 -16.93 11.58
CA PRO A 17 -3.03 -16.31 12.50
C PRO A 17 -3.98 -15.31 11.83
N CYS A 18 -3.50 -14.56 10.83
CA CYS A 18 -4.30 -13.58 10.10
C CYS A 18 -5.27 -14.27 9.13
N LEU A 19 -4.85 -15.34 8.44
CA LEU A 19 -5.71 -16.12 7.56
C LEU A 19 -6.81 -16.83 8.35
N THR A 20 -6.46 -17.43 9.49
CA THR A 20 -7.42 -18.08 10.40
C THR A 20 -8.43 -17.08 10.94
N TRP A 21 -7.98 -15.87 11.28
CA TRP A 21 -8.90 -14.79 11.68
C TRP A 21 -9.85 -14.41 10.53
N ALA A 22 -9.32 -14.18 9.32
CA ALA A 22 -10.13 -13.82 8.16
C ALA A 22 -11.21 -14.88 7.83
N GLN A 23 -10.88 -16.17 7.97
CA GLN A 23 -11.84 -17.27 7.77
C GLN A 23 -13.00 -17.25 8.77
N LYS A 24 -12.78 -16.74 9.99
CA LYS A 24 -13.83 -16.61 11.01
C LYS A 24 -14.73 -15.41 10.78
N GLU A 25 -14.19 -14.32 10.21
CA GLU A 25 -14.93 -13.09 9.97
C GLU A 25 -15.76 -13.13 8.68
N ILE A 26 -15.26 -13.84 7.66
CA ILE A 26 -15.94 -13.96 6.37
C ILE A 26 -16.86 -15.20 6.42
N PRO A 27 -18.14 -15.10 6.04
CA PRO A 27 -19.04 -16.25 5.93
C PRO A 27 -18.47 -17.35 5.04
N GLU A 28 -18.64 -18.61 5.44
CA GLU A 28 -18.06 -19.79 4.77
C GLU A 28 -18.48 -19.88 3.30
N GLU A 29 -19.73 -19.53 2.98
CA GLU A 29 -20.26 -19.55 1.63
C GLU A 29 -19.57 -18.52 0.70
N GLN A 30 -18.95 -17.49 1.28
CA GLN A 30 -18.25 -16.43 0.55
C GLN A 30 -16.75 -16.68 0.42
N HIS A 31 -16.17 -17.67 1.10
CA HIS A 31 -14.72 -17.90 1.10
C HIS A 31 -14.19 -18.05 -0.33
N SER A 32 -14.78 -18.98 -1.10
CA SER A 32 -14.35 -19.27 -2.47
C SER A 32 -14.54 -18.12 -3.48
N GLN A 33 -15.32 -17.10 -3.12
CA GLN A 33 -15.56 -15.92 -3.96
C GLN A 33 -14.81 -14.68 -3.47
N THR A 34 -14.17 -14.75 -2.30
CA THR A 34 -13.45 -13.63 -1.71
C THR A 34 -12.05 -13.58 -2.33
N PRO A 35 -11.71 -12.53 -3.10
CA PRO A 35 -10.43 -12.45 -3.74
C PRO A 35 -9.34 -12.08 -2.72
N PHE A 36 -8.23 -12.81 -2.77
CA PHE A 36 -7.10 -12.63 -1.87
C PHE A 36 -5.83 -12.28 -2.66
N TYR A 37 -5.20 -11.16 -2.31
CA TYR A 37 -3.98 -10.65 -2.92
C TYR A 37 -2.90 -10.42 -1.87
N LEU A 38 -1.64 -10.68 -2.22
CA LEU A 38 -0.49 -10.34 -1.38
C LEU A 38 0.36 -9.25 -2.02
N GLY A 39 0.32 -8.05 -1.43
CA GLY A 39 1.21 -6.95 -1.80
C GLY A 39 2.44 -6.90 -0.89
N ALA A 40 3.64 -6.90 -1.48
CA ALA A 40 4.88 -6.63 -0.77
C ALA A 40 5.54 -5.36 -1.31
N THR A 41 6.22 -4.60 -0.46
CA THR A 41 6.98 -3.42 -0.88
C THR A 41 8.47 -3.74 -0.82
N THR A 42 9.24 -3.43 -1.86
CA THR A 42 10.69 -3.57 -1.79
C THR A 42 11.30 -2.65 -0.74
N ASN A 43 12.26 -3.16 0.03
CA ASN A 43 13.15 -2.28 0.78
C ASN A 43 14.10 -1.57 -0.22
N PRO A 44 14.18 -0.24 -0.25
CA PRO A 44 15.08 0.49 -1.16
C PRO A 44 16.57 0.16 -0.97
N ARG A 45 16.96 -0.47 0.15
CA ARG A 45 18.34 -0.97 0.37
C ARG A 45 18.61 -2.34 -0.26
N GLN A 46 17.62 -2.98 -0.87
CA GLN A 46 17.73 -4.27 -1.53
C GLN A 46 17.50 -4.05 -3.03
N PRO A 47 18.57 -3.80 -3.81
CA PRO A 47 18.43 -3.56 -5.23
C PRO A 47 18.15 -4.90 -5.92
N ASN A 48 17.20 -4.90 -6.84
CA ASN A 48 16.94 -6.00 -7.78
C ASN A 48 16.33 -7.27 -7.17
N LEU A 49 15.11 -7.16 -6.66
CA LEU A 49 14.15 -8.27 -6.70
C LEU A 49 13.09 -7.98 -7.76
N THR A 50 13.54 -7.83 -9.00
CA THR A 50 12.65 -7.64 -10.17
C THR A 50 11.69 -8.83 -10.35
N ARG A 51 12.00 -9.97 -9.72
CA ARG A 51 11.09 -11.07 -9.36
C ARG A 51 11.65 -11.74 -8.10
N SER A 52 11.31 -11.28 -6.89
CA SER A 52 11.35 -12.21 -5.75
C SER A 52 10.18 -13.15 -5.97
N THR A 53 10.43 -14.29 -6.60
CA THR A 53 9.49 -15.40 -6.54
C THR A 53 9.24 -15.64 -5.06
N LEU A 54 7.97 -15.57 -4.62
CA LEU A 54 7.64 -16.09 -3.29
C LEU A 54 8.21 -17.50 -3.25
N SER A 55 8.82 -17.89 -2.13
CA SER A 55 9.24 -19.27 -1.94
C SER A 55 8.07 -20.22 -2.21
N ASP A 56 8.31 -21.36 -2.85
CA ASP A 56 7.26 -22.30 -3.24
C ASP A 56 6.35 -22.70 -2.07
N GLY A 57 6.91 -22.83 -0.85
CA GLY A 57 6.14 -23.10 0.36
C GLY A 57 5.15 -21.99 0.73
N LEU A 58 5.59 -20.74 0.69
CA LEU A 58 4.70 -19.59 0.93
C LEU A 58 3.61 -19.49 -0.15
N LEU A 59 3.94 -19.73 -1.42
CA LEU A 59 2.94 -19.73 -2.49
C LEU A 59 1.92 -20.86 -2.31
N ALA A 60 2.38 -22.06 -1.91
CA ALA A 60 1.52 -23.20 -1.63
C ALA A 60 0.57 -22.90 -0.46
N ALA A 61 1.07 -22.31 0.63
CA ALA A 61 0.25 -21.93 1.79
C ALA A 61 -0.83 -20.88 1.46
N LEU A 62 -0.49 -19.88 0.62
CA LEU A 62 -1.47 -18.88 0.17
C LEU A 62 -2.55 -19.54 -0.71
N LYS A 63 -2.16 -20.47 -1.58
CA LYS A 63 -3.08 -21.23 -2.44
C LYS A 63 -3.91 -22.27 -1.70
N SER A 64 -3.45 -22.76 -0.54
CA SER A 64 -4.21 -23.68 0.30
C SER A 64 -5.24 -22.97 1.19
N SER A 65 -5.25 -21.63 1.22
CA SER A 65 -6.31 -20.88 1.89
C SER A 65 -7.66 -21.12 1.19
N PRO A 66 -8.79 -21.04 1.91
CA PRO A 66 -10.12 -21.23 1.31
C PRO A 66 -10.56 -20.04 0.45
N PHE A 67 -9.75 -18.98 0.38
CA PHE A 67 -10.01 -17.78 -0.39
C PHE A 67 -9.50 -17.92 -1.83
N ASP A 68 -10.08 -17.14 -2.73
CA ASP A 68 -9.67 -17.09 -4.13
C ASP A 68 -8.36 -16.30 -4.28
N PHE A 69 -7.23 -16.99 -4.19
CA PHE A 69 -5.91 -16.36 -4.29
C PHE A 69 -5.59 -15.93 -5.72
N GLN A 70 -5.62 -14.62 -5.94
CA GLN A 70 -5.46 -13.99 -7.25
C GLN A 70 -4.00 -13.65 -7.58
N GLY A 71 -3.13 -13.60 -6.57
CA GLY A 71 -1.69 -13.50 -6.79
C GLY A 71 -0.95 -12.66 -5.77
N ALA A 72 0.37 -12.64 -5.94
CA ALA A 72 1.27 -11.83 -5.14
C ALA A 72 2.12 -10.93 -6.03
N GLN A 73 2.26 -9.67 -5.63
CA GLN A 73 3.02 -8.69 -6.38
C GLN A 73 3.92 -7.86 -5.45
N ILE A 74 5.14 -7.62 -5.94
CA ILE A 74 6.01 -6.61 -5.36
C ILE A 74 5.62 -5.26 -5.97
N LEU A 75 5.09 -4.38 -5.14
CA LEU A 75 4.74 -3.02 -5.51
C LEU A 75 5.97 -2.13 -5.45
N SER A 76 6.13 -1.29 -6.49
CA SER A 76 7.08 -0.19 -6.44
C SER A 76 6.66 0.81 -5.36
N SER A 77 7.60 1.56 -4.80
CA SER A 77 7.28 2.59 -3.81
C SER A 77 6.29 3.64 -4.35
N PRO A 78 6.45 4.18 -5.58
CA PRO A 78 5.46 5.10 -6.15
C PRO A 78 4.06 4.51 -6.30
N ASP A 79 3.94 3.26 -6.79
CA ASP A 79 2.62 2.62 -6.95
C ASP A 79 1.92 2.44 -5.62
N LYS A 80 2.66 1.97 -4.61
CA LYS A 80 2.11 1.74 -3.27
C LYS A 80 1.63 3.04 -2.62
N GLU A 81 2.36 4.14 -2.78
CA GLU A 81 1.93 5.45 -2.26
C GLU A 81 0.77 6.03 -3.07
N ALA A 82 0.69 5.76 -4.38
CA ALA A 82 -0.44 6.14 -5.20
C ALA A 82 -1.72 5.37 -4.79
N PHE A 83 -1.62 4.08 -4.45
CA PHE A 83 -2.76 3.32 -3.91
C PHE A 83 -3.27 3.88 -2.58
N ASP A 84 -2.38 4.27 -1.66
CA ASP A 84 -2.78 4.94 -0.41
C ASP A 84 -3.53 6.26 -0.72
N TRP A 85 -3.04 7.04 -1.68
CA TRP A 85 -3.69 8.27 -2.13
C TRP A 85 -5.08 8.05 -2.75
N VAL A 86 -5.23 6.98 -3.54
CA VAL A 86 -6.54 6.57 -4.09
C VAL A 86 -7.48 6.16 -2.97
N ALA A 87 -7.04 5.33 -2.01
CA ALA A 87 -7.86 4.85 -0.92
C ALA A 87 -8.43 6.01 -0.07
N VAL A 88 -7.58 6.97 0.29
CA VAL A 88 -8.02 8.16 1.06
C VAL A 88 -9.04 8.98 0.27
N ASN A 89 -8.76 9.27 -1.01
CA ASN A 89 -9.69 10.09 -1.82
C ASN A 89 -10.98 9.35 -2.21
N TYR A 90 -10.96 8.02 -2.25
CA TYR A 90 -12.14 7.18 -2.43
C TYR A 90 -13.04 7.23 -1.19
N VAL A 91 -12.49 6.94 0.00
CA VAL A 91 -13.23 6.95 1.26
C VAL A 91 -13.80 8.34 1.58
N LEU A 92 -13.10 9.41 1.20
CA LEU A 92 -13.56 10.79 1.39
C LEU A 92 -14.55 11.29 0.32
N GLU A 93 -14.89 10.46 -0.67
CA GLU A 93 -15.77 10.82 -1.79
C GLU A 93 -15.26 12.05 -2.55
N ASN A 94 -13.93 12.14 -2.72
CA ASN A 94 -13.30 13.26 -3.44
C ASN A 94 -13.24 13.03 -4.96
N PHE A 95 -13.39 11.79 -5.42
CA PHE A 95 -13.52 11.50 -6.86
C PHE A 95 -14.94 11.75 -7.36
N PHE A 96 -15.91 11.18 -6.65
CA PHE A 96 -17.33 11.21 -6.97
C PHE A 96 -18.14 11.10 -5.68
N LYS A 97 -19.43 11.42 -5.76
CA LYS A 97 -20.41 11.20 -4.70
C LYS A 97 -21.78 10.91 -5.31
N TYR A 98 -22.69 10.36 -4.52
CA TYR A 98 -24.09 10.27 -4.91
C TYR A 98 -24.81 11.59 -4.65
N ASP A 99 -25.60 12.05 -5.62
CA ASP A 99 -26.53 13.17 -5.42
C ASP A 99 -27.84 12.71 -4.76
N TRP A 100 -28.78 13.65 -4.58
CA TRP A 100 -30.05 13.36 -3.92
C TRP A 100 -30.98 12.46 -4.75
N GLN A 101 -30.69 12.29 -6.04
CA GLN A 101 -31.35 11.35 -6.95
C GLN A 101 -30.65 9.98 -7.00
N GLY A 102 -29.55 9.80 -6.26
CA GLY A 102 -28.75 8.57 -6.31
C GLY A 102 -27.91 8.44 -7.58
N GLN A 103 -27.64 9.54 -8.29
CA GLN A 103 -26.73 9.54 -9.44
C GLN A 103 -25.29 9.80 -9.01
N LEU A 104 -24.35 9.11 -9.66
CA LEU A 104 -22.93 9.29 -9.45
C LEU A 104 -22.48 10.59 -10.12
N VAL A 105 -22.12 11.60 -9.33
CA VAL A 105 -21.67 12.90 -9.83
C VAL A 105 -20.23 13.19 -9.40
N PRO A 106 -19.42 13.89 -10.22
CA PRO A 106 -18.08 14.30 -9.83
C PRO A 106 -18.12 15.13 -8.55
N SER A 107 -17.17 14.87 -7.64
CA SER A 107 -17.07 15.66 -6.41
C SER A 107 -16.57 17.06 -6.74
N ARG A 108 -17.16 18.08 -6.07
CA ARG A 108 -16.64 19.46 -6.12
C ARG A 108 -15.52 19.72 -5.12
N LYS A 109 -15.23 18.73 -4.25
CA LYS A 109 -14.13 18.80 -3.29
C LYS A 109 -12.80 18.68 -4.04
N GLY A 110 -11.79 19.40 -3.58
CA GLY A 110 -10.42 19.16 -4.03
C GLY A 110 -9.95 17.77 -3.58
N LEU A 111 -9.02 17.18 -4.34
CA LEU A 111 -8.38 15.94 -3.93
C LEU A 111 -7.40 16.22 -2.79
N ALA A 112 -7.47 15.42 -1.74
CA ALA A 112 -6.58 15.51 -0.60
C ALA A 112 -5.17 15.03 -0.97
N GLY A 113 -4.15 15.69 -0.42
CA GLY A 113 -2.81 15.13 -0.31
C GLY A 113 -2.75 14.12 0.84
N VAL A 114 -1.88 13.13 0.74
CA VAL A 114 -1.68 12.09 1.76
C VAL A 114 -0.26 12.17 2.28
N LEU A 115 -0.12 12.38 3.60
CA LEU A 115 1.15 12.31 4.30
C LEU A 115 1.24 10.96 5.02
N SER A 116 2.15 10.10 4.57
CA SER A 116 2.45 8.80 5.18
C SER A 116 3.73 8.91 5.99
N MET A 117 3.68 8.56 7.28
CA MET A 117 4.85 8.56 8.16
C MET A 117 5.19 7.14 8.57
N ARG A 118 6.36 6.67 8.14
CA ARG A 118 6.88 5.35 8.51
C ARG A 118 7.99 5.48 9.55
N ARG A 119 8.52 4.34 9.99
CA ARG A 119 9.65 4.32 10.95
C ARG A 119 10.88 5.03 10.41
N THR A 120 11.18 4.87 9.11
CA THR A 120 12.45 5.30 8.51
C THR A 120 12.37 6.44 7.50
N SER A 121 11.15 6.84 7.12
CA SER A 121 10.91 7.86 6.10
C SER A 121 9.50 8.42 6.24
N ALA A 122 9.28 9.56 5.60
CA ALA A 122 7.95 10.12 5.37
C ALA A 122 7.74 10.33 3.86
N GLN A 123 6.49 10.20 3.41
CA GLN A 123 6.08 10.37 2.03
C GLN A 123 4.91 11.34 1.96
N LEU A 124 4.95 12.26 1.00
CA LEU A 124 3.83 13.16 0.69
C LEU A 124 3.36 12.92 -0.73
N THR A 125 2.14 12.41 -0.87
CA THR A 125 1.53 12.04 -2.15
C THR A 125 0.38 12.98 -2.50
N TYR A 126 0.40 13.59 -3.68
CA TYR A 126 -0.61 14.57 -4.09
C TYR A 126 -0.78 14.63 -5.61
N LYS A 127 -1.95 15.11 -6.06
CA LYS A 127 -2.20 15.38 -7.48
C LYS A 127 -1.41 16.61 -7.93
N VAL A 128 -0.74 16.49 -9.08
CA VAL A 128 -0.06 17.61 -9.73
C VAL A 128 -0.89 18.11 -10.91
N GLY A 129 -0.69 19.37 -11.30
CA GLY A 129 -1.33 19.96 -12.48
C GLY A 129 -0.98 19.22 -13.78
N GLU A 130 -1.87 19.30 -14.77
CA GLU A 130 -1.81 18.51 -16.01
C GLU A 130 -0.51 18.71 -16.82
N ASN A 131 0.11 19.89 -16.71
CA ASN A 131 1.35 20.25 -17.43
C ASN A 131 2.64 19.80 -16.72
N GLN A 132 2.52 19.17 -15.55
CA GLN A 132 3.67 18.67 -14.80
C GLN A 132 3.62 17.15 -14.81
N VAL A 133 4.40 16.52 -15.69
CA VAL A 133 4.70 15.09 -15.62
C VAL A 133 5.92 14.95 -14.71
N PRO A 134 5.78 14.49 -13.46
CA PRO A 134 6.93 14.27 -12.61
C PRO A 134 7.75 13.11 -13.19
N LYS A 135 9.09 13.21 -13.18
CA LYS A 135 9.98 12.08 -13.54
C LYS A 135 9.71 10.83 -12.67
N GLU A 136 9.17 11.04 -11.47
CA GLU A 136 8.80 10.02 -10.48
C GLU A 136 7.31 10.21 -10.09
N GLY A 137 6.41 10.06 -11.05
CA GLY A 137 4.96 10.18 -10.84
C GLY A 137 4.19 8.99 -11.43
N VAL A 138 3.01 8.73 -10.88
CA VAL A 138 2.09 7.69 -11.36
C VAL A 138 0.94 8.35 -12.11
N ARG A 139 0.65 7.88 -13.32
CA ARG A 139 -0.51 8.31 -14.10
C ARG A 139 -1.64 7.31 -13.91
N LEU A 140 -2.74 7.74 -13.31
CA LEU A 140 -3.92 6.92 -13.04
C LEU A 140 -5.08 7.35 -13.94
N GLN A 141 -5.88 6.39 -14.40
CA GLN A 141 -7.15 6.64 -15.08
C GLN A 141 -8.26 6.15 -14.15
N LEU A 142 -8.97 7.08 -13.51
CA LEU A 142 -10.01 6.78 -12.53
C LEU A 142 -11.28 7.54 -12.91
N TYR A 143 -12.40 6.83 -13.00
CA TYR A 143 -13.72 7.44 -13.26
C TYR A 143 -13.76 8.35 -14.51
N GLY A 144 -13.05 7.93 -15.57
CA GLY A 144 -12.96 8.68 -16.83
C GLY A 144 -12.03 9.90 -16.80
N GLN A 145 -11.30 10.14 -15.70
CA GLN A 145 -10.35 11.23 -15.57
C GLN A 145 -8.91 10.73 -15.41
N THR A 146 -7.97 11.47 -16.01
CA THR A 146 -6.54 11.24 -15.79
C THR A 146 -6.06 12.00 -14.56
N HIS A 147 -5.39 11.30 -13.64
CA HIS A 147 -4.76 11.87 -12.46
C HIS A 147 -3.25 11.63 -12.50
N ASN A 148 -2.48 12.72 -12.57
CA ASN A 148 -1.04 12.67 -12.39
C ASN A 148 -0.74 12.82 -10.90
N VAL A 149 -0.24 11.77 -10.27
CA VAL A 149 0.05 11.72 -8.84
C VAL A 149 1.56 11.73 -8.63
N HIS A 150 2.05 12.62 -7.78
CA HIS A 150 3.46 12.67 -7.42
C HIS A 150 3.64 12.36 -5.94
N THR A 151 4.74 11.67 -5.65
CA THR A 151 5.13 11.31 -4.30
C THR A 151 6.47 11.95 -4.01
N TYR A 152 6.49 12.91 -3.08
CA TYR A 152 7.72 13.43 -2.52
C TYR A 152 8.21 12.49 -1.40
N HIS A 153 9.43 11.98 -1.54
CA HIS A 153 10.04 11.08 -0.57
C HIS A 153 11.03 11.83 0.34
N SER A 154 10.76 11.83 1.65
CA SER A 154 11.62 12.44 2.67
C SER A 154 12.30 11.35 3.51
N PRO A 155 13.51 10.89 3.13
CA PRO A 155 14.26 9.91 3.90
C PRO A 155 14.67 10.50 5.26
N CYS A 156 14.86 9.65 6.26
CA CYS A 156 15.34 10.03 7.60
C CYS A 156 14.41 10.94 8.43
N HIS A 157 13.19 11.18 7.94
CA HIS A 157 12.13 11.90 8.65
C HIS A 157 11.04 10.95 9.17
N GLY A 158 11.38 9.67 9.32
CA GLY A 158 10.51 8.70 9.94
C GLY A 158 10.47 8.83 11.46
N THR A 159 9.46 8.21 12.07
CA THR A 159 9.20 8.31 13.50
C THR A 159 10.36 7.83 14.37
N ALA A 160 11.08 6.79 13.94
CA ALA A 160 12.24 6.28 14.67
C ALA A 160 13.45 7.22 14.57
N GLN A 161 13.69 7.83 13.41
CA GLN A 161 14.80 8.79 13.30
C GLN A 161 14.48 10.10 14.01
N LEU A 162 13.23 10.57 13.96
CA LEU A 162 12.82 11.73 14.71
C LEU A 162 13.03 11.50 16.21
N ARG A 163 12.58 10.35 16.72
CA ARG A 163 12.84 9.93 18.11
C ARG A 163 14.33 9.93 18.44
N ASN A 164 15.17 9.31 17.61
CA ASN A 164 16.61 9.24 17.85
C ASN A 164 17.29 10.61 17.82
N ARG A 165 16.88 11.51 16.91
CA ARG A 165 17.37 12.90 16.87
C ARG A 165 16.98 13.66 18.13
N LEU A 166 15.73 13.55 18.57
CA LEU A 166 15.26 14.17 19.80
C LEU A 166 16.02 13.66 21.03
N LEU A 167 16.21 12.33 21.14
CA LEU A 167 17.01 11.73 22.21
C LEU A 167 18.47 12.21 22.17
N SER A 168 19.07 12.32 20.99
CA SER A 168 20.44 12.85 20.86
C SER A 168 20.56 14.27 21.39
N VAL A 169 19.57 15.14 21.13
CA VAL A 169 19.53 16.51 21.67
C VAL A 169 19.36 16.49 23.20
N LEU A 170 18.52 15.60 23.72
CA LEU A 170 18.24 15.50 25.16
C LEU A 170 19.39 14.89 25.98
N ILE A 171 20.22 14.02 25.39
CA ILE A 171 21.35 13.36 26.07
C ILE A 171 22.63 14.21 26.00
N HIS A 172 22.69 15.22 25.13
CA HIS A 172 23.80 16.18 25.07
C HIS A 172 23.57 17.44 25.94
N VAL A 173 22.64 17.38 26.90
CA VAL A 173 22.46 18.32 28.02
C VAL A 173 22.91 17.62 29.30
#